data_AF-A0A2H0QDP1-F1
#
_entry.id   AF-A0A2H0QDP1-F1
#
_cell.length_a   1.000
_cell.length_b   1.000
_cell.length_c   1.000
_cell.angle_alpha   90.00
_cell.angle_beta   90.00
_cell.angle_gamma   90.00
#
_symmetry.space_group_name_H-M   'P 1'
#
loop_
_entity.id
_entity.type
_entity.pdbx_description
1 polymer ?
#
loop_
_entity_poly.entity_id
_entity_poly.type
_entity_poly.pdbx_seq_one_letter_code
_entity_poly.pdbx_strand_id
1 'polypeptide(L)'
;MLISRKNALKSLKEEPKKKYSIRVSESDLLSFANACKMDGQKKFSLVLENLLIQFLEKAEKGKIEDLSIPKRDDRKTSSFTCNPNLYKKFDLMAKKINSRPAHVIELLFRDYIDQAEKEYGQKIEP
;
A
#
# COMPACT_ATOMS: atom_id res chain seq x y z
N MET A 1 7.25 -4.56 -10.79
CA MET A 1 6.29 -3.47 -10.59
C MET A 1 4.96 -4.06 -10.14
N LEU A 2 4.59 -3.87 -8.88
CA LEU A 2 3.40 -4.41 -8.22
C LEU A 2 2.17 -3.52 -8.43
N ILE A 3 2.34 -2.21 -8.65
CA ILE A 3 1.23 -1.26 -8.85
C ILE A 3 1.50 -0.29 -10.00
N SER A 4 0.46 0.43 -10.41
CA SER A 4 0.51 1.64 -11.22
C SER A 4 0.09 2.83 -10.37
N ARG A 5 1.00 3.78 -10.19
CA ARG A 5 0.77 5.03 -9.45
C ARG A 5 -0.41 5.83 -10.02
N LYS A 6 -0.48 5.98 -11.35
CA LYS A 6 -1.61 6.67 -12.01
C LYS A 6 -2.97 6.05 -11.69
N ASN A 7 -3.05 4.71 -11.61
CA ASN A 7 -4.29 4.04 -11.22
C ASN A 7 -4.57 4.18 -9.72
N ALA A 8 -3.54 4.35 -8.88
CA ALA A 8 -3.70 4.55 -7.45
C ALA A 8 -4.34 5.89 -7.08
N LEU A 9 -4.29 6.87 -7.99
CA LEU A 9 -4.88 8.20 -7.83
C LEU A 9 -6.32 8.31 -8.32
N LYS A 10 -6.91 7.23 -8.87
CA LYS A 10 -8.30 7.25 -9.34
C LYS A 10 -9.27 7.33 -8.16
N SER A 11 -10.35 8.09 -8.34
CA SER A 11 -11.42 8.19 -7.37
C SER A 11 -12.08 6.82 -7.13
N LEU A 12 -12.22 6.45 -5.86
CA LEU A 12 -13.00 5.28 -5.44
C LEU A 12 -14.47 5.65 -5.29
N LYS A 13 -15.37 4.68 -5.51
CA LYS A 13 -16.78 4.83 -5.14
C LYS A 13 -16.89 5.06 -3.63
N GLU A 14 -17.81 5.91 -3.22
CA GLU A 14 -18.14 6.09 -1.80
C GLU A 14 -18.77 4.81 -1.27
N GLU A 15 -18.04 4.12 -0.41
CA GLU A 15 -18.44 2.87 0.24
C GLU A 15 -18.13 2.98 1.74
N PRO A 16 -18.83 2.23 2.61
CA PRO A 16 -18.59 2.25 4.04
C PRO A 16 -17.14 1.88 4.36
N LYS A 17 -16.43 2.78 5.03
CA LYS A 17 -15.03 2.59 5.44
C LYS A 17 -14.94 2.21 6.90
N LYS A 18 -14.05 1.28 7.23
CA LYS A 18 -13.69 0.92 8.61
C LYS A 18 -12.23 1.23 8.87
N LYS A 19 -11.90 1.59 10.11
CA LYS A 19 -10.52 1.79 10.57
C LYS A 19 -9.85 0.43 10.83
N TYR A 20 -8.66 0.25 10.29
CA TYR A 20 -7.79 -0.91 10.48
C TYR A 20 -6.47 -0.46 11.09
N SER A 21 -5.86 -1.34 11.89
CA SER A 21 -4.55 -1.12 12.52
C SER A 21 -3.56 -2.11 11.96
N ILE A 22 -2.36 -1.64 11.62
CA ILE A 22 -1.30 -2.45 11.02
C ILE A 22 0.07 -2.02 11.55
N ARG A 23 0.96 -2.98 11.78
CA ARG A 23 2.34 -2.72 12.20
C ARG A 23 3.25 -2.66 10.98
N VAL A 24 3.61 -1.46 10.56
CA VAL A 24 4.45 -1.18 9.38
C VAL A 24 5.60 -0.25 9.75
N SER A 25 6.64 -0.23 8.93
CA SER A 25 7.75 0.73 9.01
C SER A 25 7.23 2.17 9.06
N GLU A 26 7.71 2.92 10.04
CA GLU A 26 7.36 4.33 10.21
C GLU A 26 7.97 5.18 9.09
N SER A 27 9.22 4.89 8.69
CA SER A 27 9.89 5.63 7.61
C SER A 27 9.17 5.47 6.27
N ASP A 28 8.82 4.24 5.89
CA ASP A 28 8.14 3.99 4.60
C ASP A 28 6.75 4.62 4.58
N LEU A 29 6.02 4.60 5.71
CA LEU A 29 4.71 5.22 5.80
C LEU A 29 4.81 6.74 5.64
N LEU A 30 5.80 7.38 6.26
CA LEU A 30 6.03 8.81 6.16
C LEU A 30 6.41 9.22 4.73
N SER A 31 7.38 8.55 4.11
CA SER A 31 7.74 8.77 2.71
C SER A 31 6.55 8.55 1.77
N PHE A 32 5.75 7.50 1.99
CA PHE A 32 4.54 7.24 1.22
C PHE A 32 3.50 8.35 1.38
N ALA A 33 3.28 8.84 2.60
CA ALA A 33 2.38 9.94 2.85
C ALA A 33 2.86 11.25 2.19
N ASN A 34 4.17 11.50 2.18
CA ASN A 34 4.76 12.65 1.50
C ASN A 34 4.61 12.53 -0.03
N ALA A 35 4.86 11.35 -0.60
CA ALA A 35 4.59 11.08 -2.02
C ALA A 35 3.12 11.32 -2.37
N CYS A 36 2.18 10.85 -1.54
CA CYS A 36 0.74 11.11 -1.73
C CYS A 36 0.42 12.61 -1.72
N LYS A 37 1.04 13.41 -0.83
CA LYS A 37 0.83 14.86 -0.78
C LYS A 37 1.35 15.55 -2.04
N MET A 38 2.49 15.12 -2.56
CA MET A 38 3.03 15.63 -3.84
C MET A 38 2.09 15.34 -5.01
N ASP A 39 1.34 14.24 -4.93
CA ASP A 39 0.25 13.87 -5.85
C ASP A 39 -1.07 14.63 -5.62
N GLY A 40 -1.09 15.60 -4.72
CA GLY A 40 -2.30 16.36 -4.35
C GLY A 40 -3.29 15.57 -3.49
N GLN A 41 -2.92 14.40 -2.99
CA GLN A 41 -3.79 13.56 -2.16
C GLN A 41 -3.67 13.92 -0.68
N LYS A 42 -4.74 14.47 -0.11
CA LYS A 42 -4.80 14.82 1.33
C LYS A 42 -4.86 13.61 2.26
N LYS A 43 -5.32 12.45 1.76
CA LYS A 43 -5.54 11.23 2.55
C LYS A 43 -4.88 10.03 1.86
N PHE A 44 -3.77 9.54 2.42
CA PHE A 44 -3.08 8.36 1.90
C PHE A 44 -3.94 7.09 1.94
N SER A 45 -4.94 7.01 2.85
CA SER A 45 -5.84 5.85 2.97
C SER A 45 -6.54 5.50 1.65
N LEU A 46 -6.95 6.50 0.88
CA LEU A 46 -7.61 6.28 -0.42
C LEU A 46 -6.65 5.71 -1.45
N VAL A 47 -5.43 6.25 -1.49
CA VAL A 47 -4.36 5.75 -2.36
C VAL A 47 -4.03 4.31 -1.99
N LEU A 48 -3.81 4.03 -0.70
CA LEU A 48 -3.54 2.68 -0.21
C LEU A 48 -4.66 1.70 -0.59
N GLU A 49 -5.91 2.11 -0.48
CA GLU A 49 -7.04 1.27 -0.88
C GLU A 49 -7.00 0.88 -2.36
N ASN A 50 -6.68 1.82 -3.26
CA ASN A 50 -6.44 1.50 -4.67
C ASN A 50 -5.22 0.59 -4.88
N LEU A 51 -4.16 0.74 -4.08
CA LEU A 51 -3.00 -0.15 -4.14
C LEU A 51 -3.38 -1.59 -3.75
N LEU A 52 -4.25 -1.77 -2.75
CA LEU A 52 -4.76 -3.09 -2.35
C LEU A 52 -5.59 -3.74 -3.46
N ILE A 53 -6.40 -2.97 -4.19
CA ILE A 53 -7.16 -3.48 -5.35
C ILE A 53 -6.21 -3.97 -6.43
N GLN A 54 -5.21 -3.17 -6.80
CA GLN A 54 -4.22 -3.54 -7.81
C GLN A 54 -3.40 -4.77 -7.40
N PHE A 55 -3.05 -4.88 -6.12
CA PHE A 55 -2.39 -6.06 -5.58
C PHE A 55 -3.26 -7.30 -5.76
N LEU A 56 -4.54 -7.24 -5.38
CA LEU A 56 -5.47 -8.36 -5.54
C LEU A 56 -5.60 -8.78 -7.01
N GLU A 57 -5.78 -7.83 -7.92
CA GLU A 57 -5.89 -8.11 -9.36
C GLU A 57 -4.65 -8.82 -9.92
N LYS A 58 -3.46 -8.53 -9.41
CA LYS A 58 -2.21 -9.19 -9.83
C LYS A 58 -2.03 -10.54 -9.16
N ALA A 59 -2.35 -10.65 -7.88
CA ALA A 59 -2.27 -11.90 -7.13
C ALA A 59 -3.25 -12.95 -7.69
N GLU A 60 -4.47 -12.54 -8.05
CA GLU A 60 -5.46 -13.42 -8.69
C GLU A 60 -5.00 -13.94 -10.07
N LYS A 61 -4.17 -13.16 -10.78
CA LYS A 61 -3.55 -13.57 -12.05
C LYS A 61 -2.30 -14.44 -11.87
N GLY A 62 -1.97 -14.85 -10.65
CA GLY A 62 -0.78 -15.66 -10.34
C GLY A 62 0.55 -14.92 -10.55
N LYS A 63 0.55 -13.58 -10.55
CA LYS A 63 1.76 -12.78 -10.84
C LYS A 63 2.58 -12.42 -9.58
N ILE A 64 2.18 -12.90 -8.42
CA ILE A 64 2.82 -12.64 -7.15
C ILE A 64 2.99 -13.96 -6.44
N GLU A 65 4.23 -14.38 -6.26
CA GLU A 65 4.61 -15.57 -5.51
C GLU A 65 5.56 -15.16 -4.39
N ASP A 66 5.40 -15.82 -3.24
CA ASP A 66 6.22 -15.77 -2.01
C ASP A 66 6.99 -14.46 -1.77
N LEU A 67 6.40 -13.55 -0.98
CA LEU A 67 7.02 -12.28 -0.64
C LEU A 67 7.87 -12.43 0.62
N SER A 68 9.20 -12.37 0.44
CA SER A 68 10.17 -12.40 1.52
C SER A 68 9.86 -11.34 2.58
N ILE A 69 9.93 -11.74 3.85
CA ILE A 69 9.64 -10.87 4.99
C ILE A 69 10.89 -10.05 5.36
N PRO A 70 10.91 -8.72 5.15
CA PRO A 70 12.04 -7.90 5.56
C PRO A 70 12.07 -7.76 7.09
N LYS A 71 13.27 -7.87 7.68
CA LYS A 71 13.52 -7.50 9.07
C LYS A 71 13.62 -5.97 9.17
N ARG A 72 12.90 -5.39 10.13
CA ARG A 72 12.84 -3.95 10.37
C ARG A 72 12.57 -3.65 11.83
N ASP A 73 13.32 -2.70 12.37
CA ASP A 73 13.30 -2.34 13.79
C ASP A 73 12.38 -1.13 14.07
N ASP A 74 11.99 -0.39 13.03
CA ASP A 74 11.18 0.84 13.10
C ASP A 74 9.66 0.58 12.98
N ARG A 75 9.20 -0.68 13.05
CA ARG A 75 7.79 -1.01 12.87
C ARG A 75 6.93 -0.50 14.02
N LYS A 76 5.98 0.38 13.72
CA LYS A 76 4.98 0.89 14.67
C LYS A 76 3.57 0.61 14.19
N THR A 77 2.63 0.59 15.14
CA THR A 77 1.21 0.42 14.84
C THR A 77 0.65 1.72 14.28
N SER A 78 0.25 1.67 13.01
CA SER A 78 -0.43 2.75 12.30
C SER A 78 -1.85 2.36 11.95
N SER A 79 -2.71 3.35 11.70
CA SER A 79 -4.09 3.09 11.29
C SER A 79 -4.43 3.73 9.96
N PHE A 80 -5.30 3.06 9.20
CA PHE A 80 -5.86 3.58 7.95
C PHE A 80 -7.33 3.17 7.82
N THR A 81 -8.05 3.80 6.90
CA THR A 81 -9.45 3.48 6.60
C THR A 81 -9.55 2.74 5.28
N CYS A 82 -10.34 1.66 5.22
CA CYS A 82 -10.50 0.84 4.03
C CYS A 82 -11.91 0.22 3.97
N ASN A 83 -12.38 -0.15 2.77
CA ASN A 83 -13.55 -1.01 2.61
C ASN A 83 -13.32 -2.36 3.33
N PRO A 84 -14.25 -2.81 4.20
CA PRO A 84 -14.08 -4.06 4.94
C PRO A 84 -13.97 -5.33 4.12
N ASN A 85 -14.75 -5.44 3.05
CA ASN A 85 -14.73 -6.58 2.14
C ASN A 85 -13.42 -6.64 1.36
N LEU A 86 -12.92 -5.48 0.93
CA LEU A 86 -11.63 -5.37 0.28
C LEU A 86 -10.50 -5.80 1.22
N TYR A 87 -10.47 -5.27 2.45
CA TYR A 87 -9.44 -5.64 3.42
C TYR A 87 -9.47 -7.14 3.74
N LYS A 88 -10.67 -7.74 3.87
CA LYS A 88 -10.81 -9.19 4.11
C LYS A 88 -10.24 -10.02 2.94
N LYS A 89 -10.54 -9.64 1.69
CA LYS A 89 -9.97 -10.32 0.51
C LYS A 89 -8.46 -10.18 0.47
N PHE A 90 -7.94 -8.98 0.73
CA PHE A 90 -6.52 -8.70 0.82
C PHE A 90 -5.81 -9.55 1.88
N ASP A 91 -6.34 -9.60 3.11
CA ASP A 91 -5.75 -10.39 4.20
C ASP A 91 -5.67 -11.89 3.85
N LEU A 92 -6.71 -12.44 3.23
CA LEU A 92 -6.72 -13.82 2.76
C LEU A 92 -5.69 -14.06 1.67
N MET A 93 -5.57 -13.14 0.71
CA MET A 93 -4.62 -13.26 -0.39
C MET A 93 -3.17 -13.17 0.10
N ALA A 94 -2.87 -12.24 1.01
CA ALA A 94 -1.54 -12.10 1.61
C ALA A 94 -1.10 -13.42 2.28
N LYS A 95 -2.00 -14.07 3.02
CA LYS A 95 -1.75 -15.39 3.64
C LYS A 95 -1.57 -16.50 2.60
N LYS A 96 -2.35 -16.48 1.51
CA LYS A 96 -2.25 -17.46 0.42
C LYS A 96 -0.87 -17.45 -0.24
N ILE A 97 -0.24 -16.28 -0.36
CA ILE A 97 1.12 -16.12 -0.91
C ILE A 97 2.21 -16.18 0.15
N ASN A 98 1.93 -16.81 1.31
CA ASN A 98 2.87 -16.97 2.42
C ASN A 98 3.46 -15.65 2.98
N SER A 99 2.70 -14.56 2.93
CA SER A 99 3.13 -13.24 3.41
C SER A 99 2.25 -12.71 4.54
N ARG A 100 2.72 -11.65 5.21
CA ARG A 100 1.91 -10.91 6.18
C ARG A 100 1.33 -9.66 5.54
N PRO A 101 0.08 -9.25 5.88
CA PRO A 101 -0.51 -8.01 5.38
C PRO A 101 0.40 -6.78 5.52
N ALA A 102 1.11 -6.67 6.64
CA ALA A 102 2.06 -5.58 6.88
C ALA A 102 3.16 -5.52 5.83
N HIS A 103 3.69 -6.66 5.42
CA HIS A 103 4.80 -6.74 4.46
C HIS A 103 4.34 -6.42 3.06
N VAL A 104 3.16 -6.90 2.68
CA VAL A 104 2.55 -6.52 1.41
C VAL A 104 2.34 -5.00 1.37
N ILE A 105 1.81 -4.41 2.44
CA ILE A 105 1.59 -2.96 2.50
C ILE A 105 2.91 -2.17 2.44
N GLU A 106 3.96 -2.59 3.16
CA GLU A 106 5.29 -1.99 3.06
C GLU A 106 5.84 -2.07 1.64
N LEU A 107 5.66 -3.20 0.93
CA LEU A 107 6.08 -3.34 -0.47
C LEU A 107 5.29 -2.42 -1.40
N LEU A 108 3.99 -2.25 -1.16
CA LEU A 108 3.14 -1.32 -1.92
C LEU A 108 3.57 0.13 -1.71
N PHE A 109 3.96 0.51 -0.48
CA PHE A 109 4.52 1.83 -0.20
C PHE A 109 5.79 2.07 -1.01
N ARG A 110 6.74 1.14 -0.98
CA ARG A 110 8.00 1.29 -1.72
C ARG A 110 7.80 1.34 -3.23
N ASP A 111 7.00 0.45 -3.81
CA ASP A 111 6.74 0.47 -5.26
C ASP A 111 6.04 1.77 -5.69
N TYR A 112 5.26 2.41 -4.81
CA TYR A 112 4.70 3.74 -5.03
C TYR A 112 5.74 4.85 -4.93
N ILE A 113 6.56 4.84 -3.86
CA ILE A 113 7.63 5.82 -3.64
C ILE A 113 8.61 5.79 -4.81
N ASP A 114 9.11 4.61 -5.20
CA ASP A 114 10.04 4.43 -6.32
C ASP A 114 9.47 4.99 -7.63
N GLN A 115 8.16 4.89 -7.84
CA GLN A 115 7.49 5.49 -9.01
C GLN A 115 7.42 7.01 -8.93
N ALA A 116 7.08 7.55 -7.76
CA ALA A 116 7.03 8.98 -7.53
C ALA A 116 8.42 9.62 -7.65
N GLU A 117 9.47 9.02 -7.07
CA GLU A 117 10.84 9.51 -7.17
C GLU A 117 11.33 9.57 -8.61
N LYS A 118 11.04 8.54 -9.41
CA LYS A 118 11.37 8.50 -10.85
C LYS A 118 10.63 9.60 -11.63
N GLU A 119 9.39 9.89 -11.28
CA GLU A 119 8.57 10.87 -12.00
C GLU A 119 8.95 12.31 -11.63
N TYR A 120 9.27 12.57 -10.35
CA TYR A 120 9.68 13.90 -9.88
C TYR A 120 11.18 14.18 -10.02
N GLY A 121 12.01 13.15 -10.23
CA GLY A 121 13.46 13.31 -10.32
C GLY A 121 14.15 13.65 -9.00
N GLN A 122 13.53 13.32 -7.86
CA GLN A 122 14.09 13.57 -6.52
C GLN A 122 13.71 12.47 -5.54
N LYS A 123 14.51 12.29 -4.48
CA LYS A 123 14.21 11.36 -3.38
C LYS A 123 13.11 11.90 -2.49
N ILE A 124 12.26 11.01 -1.98
CA ILE A 124 11.17 11.35 -1.07
C ILE A 124 11.55 10.85 0.32
N GLU A 125 12.09 11.76 1.13
CA GLU A 125 12.49 11.47 2.50
C GLU A 125 11.27 11.39 3.45
N PRO A 126 11.36 10.59 4.53
CA PRO A 126 10.35 10.51 5.59
C PRO A 126 10.02 11.87 6.22
#